data_AF-B9E2L6-F1
#
_entry.id   AF-B9E2L6-F1
#
_cell.length_a   1.000
_cell.length_b   1.000
_cell.length_c   1.000
_cell.angle_alpha   90.00
_cell.angle_beta   90.00
_cell.angle_gamma   90.00
#
_symmetry.space_group_name_H-M   'P 1'
#
loop_
_entity.id
_entity.type
_entity.pdbx_description
1 polymer ?
#
loop_
_entity_poly.entity_id
_entity_poly.type
_entity_poly.pdbx_seq_one_letter_code
_entity_poly.pdbx_strand_id
1 'polypeptide(L)'
;MTYSIATLTQSFEFNLNDCLRFVYPYLESDTFGVRLRKIRRNNNIKAKGLGKILNISTGTIISYENCNINPSPNIIIKLYELFGNIIICNDYMKFIISDCSKILELWRNKNNLDKRQASRILGISENAYSNCINKKNFISKKTFDKIKGKIRDVL
;
A
#
# COMPACT_ATOMS: atom_id res chain seq x y z
N MET A 1 19.42 -17.09 63.48
CA MET A 1 18.49 -16.22 62.70
C MET A 1 18.73 -16.51 61.23
N THR A 2 17.79 -17.17 60.57
CA THR A 2 17.85 -17.47 59.14
C THR A 2 17.15 -16.34 58.38
N TYR A 3 17.91 -15.55 57.62
CA TYR A 3 17.34 -14.54 56.74
C TYR A 3 17.00 -15.20 55.40
N SER A 4 15.72 -15.30 55.08
CA SER A 4 15.27 -15.68 53.73
C SER A 4 15.09 -14.41 52.92
N ILE A 5 15.92 -14.22 51.89
CA ILE A 5 15.79 -13.10 50.96
C ILE A 5 14.99 -13.62 49.77
N ALA A 6 13.70 -13.30 49.73
CA ALA A 6 12.88 -13.55 48.55
C ALA A 6 13.21 -12.49 47.49
N THR A 7 13.89 -12.88 46.42
CA THR A 7 14.10 -12.02 45.26
C THR A 7 12.77 -11.87 44.51
N LEU A 8 12.16 -10.69 44.58
CA LEU A 8 11.06 -10.31 43.69
C LEU A 8 11.61 -10.19 42.27
N THR A 9 11.54 -11.27 41.49
CA THR A 9 11.82 -11.20 40.06
C THR A 9 10.67 -10.47 39.38
N GLN A 10 10.91 -9.21 39.01
CA GLN A 10 10.00 -8.45 38.18
C GLN A 10 9.92 -9.15 36.82
N SER A 11 8.80 -9.83 36.55
CA SER A 11 8.57 -10.47 35.25
C SER A 11 8.34 -9.39 34.22
N PHE A 12 9.34 -9.12 33.39
CA PHE A 12 9.15 -8.35 32.17
C PHE A 12 8.42 -9.23 31.15
N GLU A 13 7.21 -8.84 30.78
CA GLU A 13 6.55 -9.41 29.61
C GLU A 13 7.29 -8.94 28.35
N PHE A 14 8.14 -9.80 27.81
CA PHE A 14 8.77 -9.57 26.51
C PHE A 14 7.74 -9.81 25.41
N ASN A 15 7.28 -8.73 24.78
CA ASN A 15 6.50 -8.84 23.56
C ASN A 15 7.43 -9.02 22.36
N LEU A 16 7.42 -10.22 21.77
CA LEU A 16 8.23 -10.54 20.60
C LEU A 16 7.98 -9.58 19.42
N ASN A 17 6.76 -9.02 19.31
CA ASN A 17 6.40 -8.08 18.24
C ASN A 17 7.12 -6.74 18.40
N ASP A 18 7.36 -6.30 19.63
CA ASP A 18 8.07 -5.04 19.90
C ASP A 18 9.54 -5.17 19.50
N CYS A 19 10.18 -6.30 19.81
CA CYS A 19 11.55 -6.60 19.37
C CYS A 19 11.67 -6.72 17.85
N LEU A 20 10.69 -7.31 17.16
CA LEU A 20 10.72 -7.48 15.70
C LEU A 20 10.76 -6.13 14.96
N ARG A 21 10.08 -5.09 15.48
CA ARG A 21 10.16 -3.73 14.91
C ARG A 21 11.56 -3.11 15.05
N PHE A 22 12.29 -3.42 16.12
CA PHE A 22 13.69 -2.99 16.27
C PHE A 22 14.64 -3.74 15.32
N VAL A 23 14.37 -5.01 15.05
CA VAL A 23 15.22 -5.84 14.16
C VAL A 23 14.95 -5.56 12.68
N TYR A 24 13.70 -5.23 12.31
CA TYR A 24 13.28 -4.92 10.94
C TYR A 24 12.57 -3.55 10.87
N PRO A 25 13.31 -2.43 11.00
CA PRO A 25 12.73 -1.10 10.87
C PRO A 25 12.23 -0.86 9.44
N TYR A 26 11.14 -0.11 9.31
CA TYR A 26 10.63 0.35 8.03
C TYR A 26 11.46 1.56 7.59
N LEU A 27 12.15 1.44 6.47
CA LEU A 27 12.95 2.51 5.90
C LEU A 27 12.16 3.23 4.81
N GLU A 28 12.37 4.53 4.64
CA GLU A 28 11.76 5.28 3.54
C GLU A 28 12.21 4.76 2.18
N SER A 29 13.46 4.29 2.09
CA SER A 29 14.03 3.67 0.89
C SER A 29 13.52 2.25 0.61
N ASP A 30 12.69 1.67 1.48
CA ASP A 30 12.17 0.32 1.26
C ASP A 30 11.28 0.28 0.03
N THR A 31 11.57 -0.65 -0.88
CA THR A 31 10.63 -1.00 -1.95
C THR A 31 9.35 -1.58 -1.35
N PHE A 32 8.27 -1.57 -2.12
CA PHE A 32 7.00 -2.19 -1.73
C PHE A 32 7.17 -3.63 -1.23
N GLY A 33 7.95 -4.44 -1.95
CA GLY A 33 8.16 -5.86 -1.61
C GLY A 33 8.90 -6.05 -0.29
N VAL A 34 9.98 -5.30 -0.10
CA VAL A 34 10.76 -5.32 1.15
C VAL A 34 9.88 -4.87 2.31
N ARG A 35 9.14 -3.78 2.14
CA ARG A 35 8.22 -3.25 3.15
C ARG A 35 7.13 -4.26 3.51
N LEU A 36 6.49 -4.88 2.51
CA LEU A 36 5.49 -5.93 2.73
C LEU A 36 6.07 -7.11 3.51
N ARG A 37 7.28 -7.56 3.17
CA ARG A 37 7.97 -8.64 3.91
C ARG A 37 8.20 -8.27 5.37
N LYS A 38 8.70 -7.06 5.64
CA LYS A 38 8.94 -6.57 7.00
C LYS A 38 7.63 -6.51 7.79
N ILE A 39 6.59 -5.90 7.23
CA ILE A 39 5.26 -5.79 7.87
C ILE A 39 4.73 -7.19 8.19
N ARG A 40 4.78 -8.11 7.22
CA ARG A 40 4.30 -9.47 7.41
C ARG A 40 5.05 -10.20 8.55
N ARG A 41 6.38 -10.07 8.60
CA ARG A 41 7.21 -10.68 9.66
C ARG A 41 6.94 -10.06 11.02
N ASN A 42 6.82 -8.74 11.10
CA ASN A 42 6.53 -8.01 12.34
C ASN A 42 5.13 -8.33 12.91
N ASN A 43 4.22 -8.85 12.08
CA ASN A 43 2.90 -9.33 12.50
C ASN A 43 2.87 -10.86 12.68
N ASN A 44 4.02 -11.56 12.62
CA ASN A 44 4.10 -13.02 12.71
C ASN A 44 3.25 -13.80 11.68
N ILE A 45 2.97 -13.20 10.53
CA ILE A 45 2.17 -13.82 9.47
C ILE A 45 3.09 -14.62 8.53
N LYS A 46 2.76 -15.88 8.22
CA LYS A 46 3.47 -16.64 7.17
C LYS A 46 3.00 -16.19 5.79
N ALA A 47 3.85 -16.27 4.76
CA ALA A 47 3.46 -15.91 3.38
C ALA A 47 2.19 -16.65 2.91
N LYS A 48 2.06 -17.94 3.26
CA LYS A 48 0.86 -18.75 3.01
C LYS A 48 -0.39 -18.20 3.74
N GLY A 49 -0.21 -17.69 4.96
CA GLY A 49 -1.29 -17.07 5.74
C GLY A 49 -1.76 -15.77 5.10
N LEU A 50 -0.82 -14.90 4.70
CA LEU A 50 -1.15 -13.67 3.98
C LEU A 50 -1.84 -13.96 2.64
N GLY A 51 -1.37 -14.97 1.90
CA GLY A 51 -2.02 -15.42 0.68
C GLY A 51 -3.48 -15.82 0.89
N LYS A 52 -3.78 -16.56 1.97
CA LYS A 52 -5.17 -16.90 2.33
C LYS A 52 -6.01 -15.67 2.65
N ILE A 53 -5.48 -14.72 3.44
CA ILE A 53 -6.19 -13.48 3.80
C ILE A 53 -6.54 -12.67 2.55
N LEU A 54 -5.60 -12.56 1.61
CA LEU A 54 -5.79 -11.77 0.39
C LEU A 54 -6.49 -12.53 -0.75
N ASN A 55 -6.75 -13.84 -0.56
CA ASN A 55 -7.23 -14.78 -1.56
C ASN A 55 -6.34 -14.85 -2.82
N ILE A 56 -5.02 -15.01 -2.62
CA ILE A 56 -4.01 -15.18 -3.68
C ILE A 56 -3.01 -16.27 -3.31
N SER A 57 -2.25 -16.76 -4.29
CA SER A 57 -1.29 -17.83 -4.05
C SER A 57 -0.12 -17.38 -3.17
N THR A 58 0.45 -18.32 -2.41
CA THR A 58 1.71 -18.09 -1.66
C THR A 58 2.83 -17.59 -2.59
N GLY A 59 2.92 -18.14 -3.81
CA GLY A 59 3.89 -17.71 -4.81
C GLY A 59 3.72 -16.25 -5.21
N THR A 60 2.48 -15.77 -5.34
CA THR A 60 2.17 -14.36 -5.61
C THR A 60 2.69 -13.45 -4.50
N ILE A 61 2.51 -13.83 -3.23
CA ILE A 61 3.06 -13.09 -2.09
C ILE A 61 4.60 -13.04 -2.15
N ILE A 62 5.25 -14.18 -2.40
CA ILE A 62 6.71 -14.24 -2.50
C ILE A 62 7.21 -13.37 -3.66
N SER A 63 6.52 -13.39 -4.80
CA SER A 63 6.84 -12.55 -5.94
C SER A 63 6.64 -11.05 -5.67
N TYR A 64 5.63 -10.67 -4.86
CA TYR A 64 5.52 -9.29 -4.36
C TYR A 64 6.71 -8.91 -3.49
N GLU A 65 7.06 -9.75 -2.51
CA GLU A 65 8.15 -9.50 -1.56
C GLU A 65 9.51 -9.39 -2.23
N ASN A 66 9.72 -10.12 -3.32
CA ASN A 66 10.95 -10.08 -4.12
C ASN A 66 10.92 -9.03 -5.23
N CYS A 67 9.88 -8.18 -5.29
CA CYS A 67 9.70 -7.14 -6.31
C CYS A 67 9.61 -7.65 -7.76
N ASN A 68 9.28 -8.93 -7.96
CA ASN A 68 9.15 -9.52 -9.28
C ASN A 68 7.89 -9.04 -10.02
N ILE A 69 6.80 -8.81 -9.27
CA ILE A 69 5.52 -8.34 -9.80
C ILE A 69 4.95 -7.25 -8.90
N ASN A 70 4.15 -6.34 -9.47
CA ASN A 70 3.43 -5.33 -8.71
C ASN A 70 2.02 -5.84 -8.32
N PRO A 71 1.50 -5.46 -7.15
CA PRO A 71 0.12 -5.79 -6.77
C PRO A 71 -0.89 -5.07 -7.67
N SER A 72 -2.04 -5.70 -7.89
CA SER A 72 -3.17 -5.03 -8.52
C SER A 72 -3.80 -3.99 -7.57
N PRO A 73 -4.53 -2.99 -8.08
CA PRO A 73 -5.22 -2.00 -7.24
C PRO A 73 -6.10 -2.61 -6.15
N ASN A 74 -6.85 -3.68 -6.46
CA ASN A 74 -7.67 -4.39 -5.47
C ASN A 74 -6.83 -4.99 -4.34
N ILE A 75 -5.65 -5.54 -4.67
CA ILE A 75 -4.73 -6.07 -3.66
C ILE A 75 -4.11 -4.94 -2.83
N ILE A 76 -3.79 -3.79 -3.45
CA ILE A 76 -3.31 -2.60 -2.73
C ILE A 76 -4.34 -2.14 -1.69
N ILE A 77 -5.62 -2.07 -2.07
CA ILE A 77 -6.71 -1.69 -1.16
C ILE A 77 -6.83 -2.67 0.01
N LYS A 78 -6.87 -3.98 -0.26
CA LYS A 78 -6.93 -5.01 0.80
C LYS A 78 -5.72 -4.97 1.74
N LEU A 79 -4.53 -4.73 1.20
CA LEU A 79 -3.31 -4.58 1.99
C LEU A 79 -3.35 -3.33 2.88
N TYR A 80 -3.90 -2.24 2.36
CA TYR A 80 -4.13 -1.02 3.13
C TYR A 80 -5.18 -1.23 4.23
N GLU A 81 -6.28 -1.94 3.97
CA GLU A 81 -7.26 -2.30 4.99
C GLU A 81 -6.64 -3.15 6.11
N LEU A 82 -5.72 -4.06 5.76
CA LEU A 82 -5.08 -4.96 6.72
C LEU A 82 -3.98 -4.31 7.56
N PHE A 83 -3.17 -3.43 6.95
CA PHE A 83 -1.95 -2.90 7.58
C PHE A 83 -1.98 -1.38 7.80
N GLY A 84 -2.96 -0.66 7.26
CA GLY A 84 -3.07 0.79 7.32
C GLY A 84 -1.97 1.51 6.52
N ASN A 85 -1.69 2.75 6.91
CA ASN A 85 -0.74 3.65 6.22
C ASN A 85 0.67 3.06 6.07
N ILE A 86 1.06 2.12 6.92
CA ILE A 86 2.41 1.58 6.95
C ILE A 86 2.80 0.85 5.65
N ILE A 87 1.83 0.35 4.88
CA ILE A 87 2.11 -0.34 3.61
C ILE A 87 2.36 0.63 2.43
N ILE A 88 1.96 1.90 2.57
CA ILE A 88 2.05 2.89 1.49
C ILE A 88 3.52 3.28 1.30
N CYS A 89 4.06 3.05 0.11
CA CYS A 89 5.48 3.32 -0.19
C CYS A 89 5.71 4.09 -1.50
N ASN A 90 4.66 4.47 -2.23
CA ASN A 90 4.79 5.27 -3.44
C ASN A 90 3.48 6.02 -3.77
N ASP A 91 3.61 7.05 -4.61
CA ASP A 91 2.50 7.91 -5.02
C ASP A 91 1.37 7.15 -5.71
N TYR A 92 1.69 6.07 -6.45
CA TYR A 92 0.67 5.28 -7.11
C TYR A 92 -0.23 4.55 -6.10
N MET A 93 0.34 4.00 -5.03
CA MET A 93 -0.46 3.38 -3.97
C MET A 93 -1.32 4.42 -3.26
N LYS A 94 -0.76 5.59 -2.96
CA LYS A 94 -1.51 6.73 -2.40
C LYS A 94 -2.68 7.09 -3.32
N PHE A 95 -2.43 7.21 -4.62
CA PHE A 95 -3.44 7.50 -5.64
C PHE A 95 -4.58 6.48 -5.70
N ILE A 96 -4.28 5.18 -5.56
CA ILE A 96 -5.30 4.13 -5.52
C ILE A 96 -6.12 4.20 -4.22
N ILE A 97 -5.45 4.35 -3.07
CA ILE A 97 -6.08 4.36 -1.74
C ILE A 97 -6.95 5.61 -1.55
N SER A 98 -6.52 6.76 -2.07
CA SER A 98 -7.21 8.05 -1.99
C SER A 98 -8.37 8.20 -2.99
N ASP A 99 -8.85 7.11 -3.60
CA ASP A 99 -9.90 7.10 -4.62
C ASP A 99 -9.50 7.91 -5.87
N CYS A 100 -8.78 7.24 -6.78
CA CYS A 100 -8.31 7.82 -8.03
C CYS A 100 -9.39 8.58 -8.83
N SER A 101 -10.65 8.12 -8.77
CA SER A 101 -11.77 8.77 -9.44
C SER A 101 -12.00 10.18 -8.89
N LYS A 102 -11.99 10.33 -7.55
CA LYS A 102 -12.16 11.62 -6.88
C LYS A 102 -11.00 12.57 -7.18
N ILE A 103 -9.76 12.06 -7.18
CA ILE A 103 -8.57 12.87 -7.51
C ILE A 103 -8.70 13.47 -8.91
N LEU A 104 -9.08 12.65 -9.89
CA LEU A 104 -9.26 13.11 -11.28
C LEU A 104 -10.44 14.07 -11.43
N GLU A 105 -11.53 13.88 -10.68
CA GLU A 105 -12.64 14.83 -10.64
C GLU A 105 -12.23 16.17 -10.06
N LEU A 106 -11.51 16.18 -8.94
CA LEU A 106 -11.00 17.39 -8.30
C LEU A 106 -10.09 18.16 -9.26
N TRP A 107 -9.14 17.48 -9.89
CA TRP A 107 -8.27 18.09 -10.90
C TRP A 107 -9.05 18.66 -12.08
N ARG A 108 -10.00 17.89 -12.63
CA ARG A 108 -10.83 18.32 -13.76
C ARG A 108 -11.63 19.57 -13.42
N ASN A 109 -12.28 19.58 -12.26
CA ASN A 109 -13.12 20.70 -11.80
C ASN A 109 -12.26 21.95 -11.55
N LYS A 110 -11.09 21.79 -10.92
CA LYS A 110 -10.14 22.89 -10.69
C LYS A 110 -9.68 23.56 -11.99
N ASN A 111 -9.58 22.80 -13.08
CA ASN A 111 -9.17 23.29 -14.38
C ASN A 111 -10.35 23.67 -15.30
N ASN A 112 -11.61 23.62 -14.80
CA ASN A 112 -12.82 23.89 -15.57
C ASN A 112 -12.93 23.08 -16.89
N LEU A 113 -12.53 21.81 -16.85
CA LEU A 113 -12.48 20.95 -18.02
C LEU A 113 -13.71 20.04 -18.13
N ASP A 114 -14.17 19.80 -19.35
CA ASP A 114 -15.06 18.67 -19.61
C ASP A 114 -14.28 17.33 -19.57
N LYS A 115 -14.99 16.19 -19.57
CA LYS A 115 -14.36 14.86 -19.50
C LYS A 115 -13.45 14.57 -20.71
N ARG A 116 -13.81 15.09 -21.88
CA ARG A 116 -13.11 14.87 -23.15
C ARG A 116 -11.80 15.66 -23.17
N GLN A 117 -11.85 16.95 -22.84
CA GLN A 117 -10.72 17.83 -22.65
C GLN A 117 -9.76 17.27 -21.61
N ALA A 118 -10.27 16.82 -20.46
CA ALA A 118 -9.46 16.19 -19.42
C ALA A 118 -8.68 14.98 -19.96
N SER A 119 -9.34 14.07 -20.66
CA SER A 119 -8.67 12.88 -21.22
C SER A 119 -7.56 13.23 -22.21
N ARG A 120 -7.80 14.22 -23.09
CA ARG A 120 -6.82 14.73 -24.07
C ARG A 120 -5.63 15.36 -23.39
N ILE A 121 -5.87 16.24 -22.41
CA ILE A 121 -4.81 16.93 -21.65
C ILE A 121 -4.00 15.91 -20.86
N LEU A 122 -4.64 14.94 -20.21
CA LEU A 122 -3.93 13.87 -19.48
C LEU A 122 -3.16 12.94 -20.43
N GLY A 123 -3.58 12.82 -21.69
CA GLY A 123 -2.98 11.92 -22.67
C GLY A 123 -3.41 10.46 -22.44
N ILE A 124 -4.65 10.26 -22.03
CA ILE A 124 -5.27 8.94 -21.83
C ILE A 124 -6.54 8.84 -22.69
N SER A 125 -6.95 7.62 -23.04
CA SER A 125 -8.17 7.46 -23.83
C SER A 125 -9.41 7.91 -23.06
N GLU A 126 -10.38 8.49 -23.77
CA GLU A 126 -11.67 8.91 -23.20
C GLU A 126 -12.36 7.75 -22.46
N ASN A 127 -12.23 6.52 -22.98
CA ASN A 127 -12.77 5.32 -22.35
C ASN A 127 -12.05 4.97 -21.04
N ALA A 128 -10.72 5.03 -21.00
CA ALA A 128 -9.96 4.75 -19.77
C ALA A 128 -10.27 5.79 -18.69
N TYR A 129 -10.34 7.07 -19.06
CA TYR A 129 -10.77 8.15 -18.17
C TYR A 129 -12.18 7.87 -17.62
N SER A 130 -13.14 7.62 -18.50
CA SER A 130 -14.54 7.38 -18.13
C SER A 130 -14.71 6.14 -17.25
N ASN A 131 -13.98 5.06 -17.54
CA ASN A 131 -14.00 3.86 -16.72
C ASN A 131 -13.43 4.09 -15.32
N CYS A 132 -12.40 4.91 -15.19
CA CYS A 132 -11.87 5.30 -13.89
C CYS A 132 -12.87 6.15 -13.11
N ILE A 133 -13.42 7.20 -13.70
CA ILE A 133 -14.42 8.05 -13.03
C ILE A 133 -15.64 7.25 -12.59
N ASN A 134 -16.12 6.35 -13.45
CA ASN A 134 -17.27 5.49 -13.14
C ASN A 134 -16.92 4.27 -12.26
N LYS A 135 -15.70 4.21 -11.70
CA LYS A 135 -15.21 3.12 -10.83
C LYS A 135 -15.30 1.72 -11.44
N LYS A 136 -15.33 1.63 -12.77
CA LYS A 136 -15.35 0.35 -13.51
C LYS A 136 -13.98 -0.29 -13.56
N ASN A 137 -12.92 0.51 -13.73
CA ASN A 137 -11.54 0.05 -13.79
C ASN A 137 -10.60 1.09 -13.19
N PHE A 138 -9.50 0.62 -12.61
CA PHE A 138 -8.45 1.49 -12.11
C PHE A 138 -7.48 1.92 -13.21
N ILE A 139 -6.88 3.10 -13.05
CA ILE A 139 -5.75 3.53 -13.87
C ILE A 139 -4.54 2.65 -13.54
N SER A 140 -3.90 2.08 -14.57
CA SER A 140 -2.68 1.29 -14.41
C SER A 140 -1.51 2.16 -13.93
N LYS A 141 -0.53 1.57 -13.24
CA LYS A 141 0.69 2.26 -12.81
C LYS A 141 1.40 2.99 -13.97
N LYS A 142 1.51 2.34 -15.13
CA LYS A 142 2.11 2.95 -16.34
C LYS A 142 1.36 4.20 -16.80
N THR A 143 0.03 4.16 -16.74
CA THR A 143 -0.81 5.31 -17.09
C THR A 143 -0.70 6.40 -16.03
N PHE A 144 -0.69 6.03 -14.74
CA PHE A 144 -0.45 6.95 -13.64
C PHE A 144 0.89 7.68 -13.79
N ASP A 145 1.97 6.99 -14.12
CA ASP A 145 3.29 7.59 -14.31
C ASP A 145 3.32 8.64 -15.43
N LYS A 146 2.45 8.51 -16.45
CA LYS A 146 2.29 9.53 -17.50
C LYS A 146 1.53 10.77 -17.04
N ILE A 147 0.55 10.59 -16.14
CA ILE A 147 -0.35 11.68 -15.73
C ILE A 147 0.08 12.36 -14.43
N LYS A 148 0.88 11.70 -13.57
CA LYS A 148 1.22 12.17 -12.22
C LYS A 148 1.81 13.58 -12.19
N GLY A 149 2.57 13.96 -13.21
CA GLY A 149 3.13 15.31 -13.32
C GLY A 149 2.07 16.39 -13.51
N LYS A 150 0.94 16.07 -14.15
CA LYS A 150 -0.16 16.99 -14.44
C LYS A 150 -1.15 17.14 -13.29
N ILE A 151 -1.30 16.08 -12.48
CA ILE A 151 -2.24 16.02 -11.35
C ILE A 151 -1.55 16.18 -9.99
N ARG A 152 -0.29 16.66 -9.97
CA ARG A 152 0.54 16.74 -8.76
C ARG A 152 -0.05 17.67 -7.70
N ASP A 153 -0.78 18.69 -8.13
CA ASP A 153 -1.40 19.71 -7.29
C ASP A 153 -2.64 19.22 -6.53
N VAL A 154 -3.13 18.02 -6.82
CA VAL A 154 -4.29 17.39 -6.16
C VAL A 154 -3.98 16.01 -5.57
N LEU A 155 -2.70 15.60 -5.56
CA LEU A 155 -2.19 14.30 -5.09
C LEU A 155 -1.77 14.34 -3.61
#